data_AF-A0A815JSE5-F1
#
_entry.id   AF-A0A815JSE5-F1
#
_cell.length_a   1.000
_cell.length_b   1.000
_cell.length_c   1.000
_cell.angle_alpha   90.00
_cell.angle_beta   90.00
_cell.angle_gamma   90.00
#
_symmetry.space_group_name_H-M   'P 1'
#
loop_
_entity.id
_entity.type
_entity.pdbx_description
1 polymer ?
#
loop_
_entity_poly.entity_id
_entity_poly.type
_entity_poly.pdbx_seq_one_letter_code
_entity_poly.pdbx_strand_id
1 'polypeptide(L)' 'MKAAEIKSYLEEKYAFLSGAVDKKGYLIITFPSSTSIEKLSGEELKKLLIYLAS' A
#
# COMPACT_ATOMS: atom_id res chain seq x y z
N MET A 1 -10.46 -6.00 -5.78
CA MET A 1 -9.25 -6.15 -6.62
C MET A 1 -8.57 -7.47 -6.26
N LYS A 2 -7.93 -8.17 -7.21
CA LYS A 2 -7.20 -9.42 -6.89
C LYS A 2 -5.75 -9.12 -6.55
N ALA A 3 -5.21 -9.80 -5.53
CA ALA A 3 -3.82 -9.68 -5.10
C ALA A 3 -2.79 -9.87 -6.23
N ALA A 4 -3.16 -10.66 -7.26
CA ALA A 4 -2.32 -10.92 -8.43
C ALA A 4 -1.99 -9.65 -9.25
N GLU A 5 -2.86 -8.64 -9.25
CA GLU A 5 -2.69 -7.41 -10.05
C GLU A 5 -1.68 -6.42 -9.42
N ILE A 6 -1.36 -6.61 -8.14
CA ILE A 6 -0.44 -5.75 -7.36
C ILE A 6 0.68 -6.56 -6.71
N LYS A 7 0.87 -7.80 -7.16
CA LYS A 7 1.76 -8.78 -6.54
C LYS A 7 3.21 -8.28 -6.47
N SER A 8 3.71 -7.66 -7.53
CA SER A 8 5.05 -7.04 -7.58
C SER A 8 5.25 -6.00 -6.47
N TYR A 9 4.24 -5.15 -6.23
CA TYR A 9 4.28 -4.12 -5.19
C TYR A 9 4.22 -4.69 -3.77
N LEU A 10 3.46 -5.77 -3.58
CA LEU A 10 3.41 -6.50 -2.31
C LEU A 10 4.73 -7.23 -2.02
N GLU A 11 5.34 -7.86 -3.03
CA GLU A 11 6.62 -8.57 -2.92
C GLU A 11 7.78 -7.61 -2.64
N GLU A 12 7.80 -6.44 -3.28
CA GLU A 12 8.77 -5.37 -3.02
C GLU A 12 8.48 -4.59 -1.72
N LYS A 13 7.41 -4.94 -0.99
CA LYS A 13 7.01 -4.33 0.30
C LYS A 13 6.86 -2.81 0.22
N TYR A 14 6.24 -2.31 -0.85
CA TYR A 14 6.04 -0.87 -1.08
C TYR A 14 5.24 -0.19 0.02
N ALA A 15 4.24 -0.89 0.55
CA ALA A 15 3.43 -0.41 1.65
C ALA A 15 2.98 -1.58 2.49
N PHE A 16 2.85 -1.35 3.79
CA PHE A 16 2.26 -2.30 4.72
C PHE A 16 1.24 -1.61 5.61
N LEU A 17 0.21 -2.37 5.98
CA LEU A 17 -0.70 -1.97 7.04
C LEU A 17 0.03 -2.16 8.36
N SER A 18 0.16 -1.10 9.15
CA SER A 18 0.87 -1.18 10.43
C SER A 18 0.07 -1.91 11.51
N GLY A 19 -1.18 -2.32 11.20
CA GLY A 19 -2.14 -2.85 12.18
C GLY A 19 -2.70 -1.81 13.15
N ALA A 20 -2.18 -0.57 13.11
CA ALA A 20 -2.67 0.53 13.92
C ALA A 20 -3.75 1.33 13.17
N VAL A 21 -4.65 1.92 13.95
CA VAL A 21 -5.65 2.87 13.49
C VAL A 21 -5.32 4.25 14.04
N ASP A 22 -5.59 5.29 13.26
CA ASP A 22 -5.45 6.67 13.71
C ASP A 22 -6.54 7.02 14.75
N LYS A 23 -6.45 8.23 15.33
CA LYS A 23 -7.42 8.70 16.35
C LYS A 23 -8.86 8.81 15.83
N LYS A 24 -9.06 8.79 14.52
CA LYS A 24 -10.36 8.86 13.84
C LYS A 24 -10.84 7.48 13.37
N GLY A 25 -10.06 6.42 13.61
CA GLY A 25 -10.38 5.04 13.23
C GLY A 25 -9.93 4.63 11.83
N TYR A 26 -9.12 5.43 11.13
CA TYR A 26 -8.60 5.08 9.81
C TYR A 26 -7.35 4.21 9.92
N LEU A 27 -7.23 3.21 9.05
CA LEU A 27 -6.06 2.34 8.97
C LEU A 27 -4.81 3.15 8.60
N ILE A 28 -3.71 2.91 9.31
CA ILE A 28 -2.43 3.55 9.03
C ILE A 28 -1.66 2.68 8.03
N ILE A 29 -1.43 3.23 6.85
CA ILE A 29 -0.58 2.65 5.80
C ILE A 29 0.79 3.31 5.89
N THR A 30 1.83 2.48 6.00
CA THR A 30 3.22 2.94 6.12
C THR A 30 4.01 2.55 4.89
N PHE A 31 4.80 3.50 4.38
CA PHE A 31 5.73 3.29 3.28
C PHE A 31 7.15 3.29 3.84
N PRO A 32 7.91 2.19 3.77
CA PRO A 32 9.28 2.16 4.25
C PRO A 32 10.19 3.03 3.39
N SER A 33 11.23 3.61 3.98
CA SER A 33 12.18 4.50 3.29
C SER A 33 12.92 3.85 2.13
N SER A 34 12.99 2.52 2.11
CA SER A 34 13.57 1.71 1.02
C SER A 34 12.64 1.59 -0.19
N THR A 35 11.41 2.09 -0.11
CA THR A 35 10.44 2.03 -1.20
C THR A 35 10.86 2.95 -2.32
N SER A 36 11.06 2.40 -3.53
CA SER A 36 11.26 3.21 -4.73
C SER A 36 9.92 3.78 -5.20
N ILE A 37 9.37 4.74 -4.43
CA ILE A 37 8.08 5.42 -4.69
C ILE A 37 8.05 6.02 -6.09
N GLU A 38 9.21 6.39 -6.61
CA GLU A 38 9.45 6.96 -7.93
C GLU A 38 9.03 6.02 -9.08
N LYS A 39 8.96 4.71 -8.82
CA LYS A 39 8.51 3.70 -9.78
C LYS A 39 7.01 3.46 -9.75
N LEU A 40 6.29 4.00 -8.76
CA LEU A 40 4.87 3.76 -8.57
C LEU A 40 4.07 4.86 -9.26
N SER A 41 3.30 4.50 -10.30
CA SER A 41 2.37 5.47 -10.89
C SER A 41 1.25 5.81 -9.90
N GLY A 42 0.67 7.00 -10.02
CA GLY A 42 -0.46 7.40 -9.16
C GLY A 42 -1.67 6.45 -9.27
N GLU A 43 -1.84 5.79 -10.43
CA GLU A 43 -2.90 4.81 -10.63
C GLU A 43 -2.61 3.50 -9.88
N GLU A 44 -1.36 3.05 -9.85
CA GLU A 44 -0.93 1.86 -9.11
C GLU A 44 -0.96 2.08 -7.60
N LEU A 45 -0.58 3.28 -7.13
CA LEU A 45 -0.76 3.68 -5.75
C LEU A 45 -2.23 3.59 -5.33
N LYS A 46 -3.14 4.09 -6.19
CA LYS A 46 -4.58 4.02 -5.91
C LYS A 46 -5.06 2.57 -5.82
N LYS A 47 -4.60 1.69 -6.71
CA LYS A 47 -4.90 0.24 -6.69
C LYS A 47 -4.39 -0.43 -5.42
N LEU A 48 -3.17 -0.12 -5.00
CA LEU A 48 -2.56 -0.61 -3.76
C LEU A 48 -3.36 -0.18 -2.52
N LEU A 49 -3.74 1.11 -2.46
CA LEU A 49 -4.55 1.65 -1.37
C LEU A 49 -5.94 0.99 -1.31
N ILE A 50 -6.62 0.82 -2.45
CA ILE A 50 -7.92 0.15 -2.52
C ILE A 50 -7.84 -1.30 -2.06
N TYR A 51 -6.76 -2.01 -2.43
CA TYR A 51 -6.54 -3.38 -2.00
C TYR A 51 -6.27 -3.48 -0.50
N LEU A 52 -5.44 -2.61 0.07
CA LEU A 52 -5.13 -2.61 1.51
C LEU A 52 -6.32 -2.15 2.38
N ALA A 53 -7.27 -1.41 1.81
CA ALA A 53 -8.48 -0.97 2.49
C ALA A 53 -9.68 -1.94 2.34
N SER A 54 -9.57 -2.98 1.49
CA SER A 54 -10.58 -4.05 1.33
C SER A 54 -10.31 -5.22 2.27
#